data_AF-A0A922W6N6-F1
#
_entry.id   AF-A0A922W6N6-F1
#
_cell.length_a   1.000
_cell.length_b   1.000
_cell.length_c   1.000
_cell.angle_alpha   90.00
_cell.angle_beta   90.00
_cell.angle_gamma   90.00
#
_symmetry.space_group_name_H-M   'P 1'
#
loop_
_entity.id
_entity.type
_entity.pdbx_description
1 polymer ?
#
loop_
_entity_poly.entity_id
_entity_poly.type
_entity_poly.pdbx_seq_one_letter_code
_entity_poly.pdbx_strand_id
1 'polypeptide(L)' 'MALTDMIPRMSDAELKVLRTNASRLLEHGLPAQKIAASDIMPQIDGEIESRQDAAPPKKTPAPRKKKAVVVSDAA' A
#
# COMPACT_ATOMS: atom_id res chain seq x y z
N MET A 1 -5.72 23.21 -7.88
CA MET A 1 -5.10 22.36 -6.84
C MET A 1 -4.33 21.27 -7.55
N ALA A 2 -3.04 21.12 -7.27
CA ALA A 2 -2.21 20.12 -7.94
C ALA A 2 -2.35 18.76 -7.23
N LEU A 3 -2.11 17.66 -7.96
CA LEU A 3 -2.15 16.31 -7.40
C LEU A 3 -1.13 16.12 -6.27
N THR A 4 0.00 16.82 -6.36
CA THR A 4 1.06 16.91 -5.33
C THR A 4 0.54 17.39 -3.99
N ASP A 5 -0.41 18.33 -3.99
CA ASP A 5 -1.02 18.89 -2.78
C ASP A 5 -2.03 17.92 -2.13
N MET A 6 -2.40 16.85 -2.84
CA MET A 6 -3.35 15.84 -2.39
C MET A 6 -2.65 14.61 -1.83
N ILE A 7 -1.46 14.25 -2.34
CA ILE A 7 -0.71 13.05 -1.95
C ILE A 7 -0.58 12.89 -0.42
N PRO A 8 -0.17 13.90 0.37
CA PRO A 8 -0.04 13.74 1.83
C PRO A 8 -1.36 13.49 2.56
N ARG A 9 -2.50 13.82 1.93
CA ARG A 9 -3.84 13.67 2.51
C ARG A 9 -4.53 12.37 2.10
N MET A 10 -3.98 11.63 1.15
CA MET A 10 -4.52 10.34 0.71
C MET A 10 -4.28 9.26 1.77
N SER A 11 -5.17 8.28 1.84
CA SER A 11 -4.94 7.04 2.59
C SER A 11 -3.93 6.13 1.88
N ASP A 12 -3.38 5.15 2.60
CA ASP A 12 -2.43 4.19 2.03
C ASP A 12 -3.04 3.37 0.88
N ALA A 13 -4.34 3.07 0.97
CA ALA A 13 -5.07 2.38 -0.08
C ALA A 13 -5.17 3.24 -1.35
N GLU A 14 -5.47 4.53 -1.21
CA GLU A 14 -5.53 5.48 -2.31
C GLU A 14 -4.15 5.69 -2.94
N LEU A 15 -3.09 5.82 -2.14
CA LEU A 15 -1.71 5.91 -2.64
C LEU A 15 -1.31 4.67 -3.44
N LYS A 16 -1.68 3.47 -2.99
CA LYS A 16 -1.42 2.23 -3.74
C LYS A 16 -2.15 2.17 -5.08
N VAL A 17 -3.41 2.61 -5.11
CA VAL A 17 -4.20 2.70 -6.35
C VAL A 17 -3.59 3.74 -7.29
N LEU A 18 -3.25 4.91 -6.77
CA LEU A 18 -2.62 5.99 -7.53
C LEU A 18 -1.30 5.54 -8.16
N ARG A 19 -0.43 4.90 -7.38
CA ARG A 19 0.83 4.32 -7.85
C ARG A 19 0.62 3.30 -8.97
N THR A 20 -0.34 2.39 -8.79
CA THR A 20 -0.68 1.38 -9.81
C THR A 20 -1.15 2.03 -11.12
N ASN A 21 -1.99 3.06 -11.03
CA ASN A 21 -2.47 3.77 -12.20
C ASN A 21 -1.36 4.57 -12.89
N ALA A 22 -0.49 5.24 -12.13
CA ALA A 22 0.68 5.91 -12.67
C ALA A 22 1.60 4.94 -13.42
N SER A 23 1.83 3.74 -12.89
CA SER A 23 2.64 2.71 -13.58
C SER A 23 2.01 2.28 -14.91
N ARG A 24 0.68 2.06 -14.93
CA ARG A 24 -0.03 1.74 -16.17
C ARG A 24 0.05 2.86 -17.21
N LEU A 25 0.01 4.12 -16.76
CA LEU A 25 0.14 5.27 -17.65
C LEU A 25 1.55 5.38 -18.25
N LEU A 26 2.60 5.05 -17.50
CA LEU A 26 3.97 4.97 -18.05
C LEU A 26 4.09 3.93 -19.17
N GLU A 27 3.48 2.77 -18.98
CA GLU A 27 3.54 1.67 -19.95
C GLU A 27 2.67 1.95 -21.18
N HIS A 28 1.41 2.34 -20.97
CA HIS A 28 0.37 2.33 -22.00
C HIS A 28 -0.29 3.69 -22.29
N GLY A 29 0.06 4.74 -21.53
CA GLY A 29 -0.53 6.06 -21.69
C GLY A 29 -0.08 6.80 -22.95
N LEU A 30 -0.80 7.87 -23.28
CA LEU A 30 -0.37 8.85 -24.29
C LEU A 30 0.92 9.57 -23.84
N PRO A 31 1.70 10.16 -24.76
CA PRO A 31 2.96 10.83 -24.41
C PRO A 31 2.83 11.83 -23.24
N ALA A 32 1.79 12.67 -23.24
CA ALA A 32 1.53 13.63 -22.16
C ALA A 32 1.21 12.95 -20.82
N GLN A 33 0.51 11.80 -20.85
CA GLN A 33 0.20 11.02 -19.64
C GLN A 33 1.44 10.32 -19.10
N LYS A 34 2.33 9.84 -19.99
CA LYS A 34 3.62 9.26 -19.59
C LYS A 34 4.49 10.28 -18.89
N ILE A 35 4.58 11.51 -19.43
CA ILE A 35 5.32 12.61 -18.81
C ILE A 35 4.72 12.94 -17.44
N ALA A 36 3.41 13.16 -17.36
CA ALA A 36 2.76 13.45 -16.09
C ALA A 36 2.94 12.31 -15.05
N ALA A 37 2.90 11.05 -15.50
CA ALA A 37 3.13 9.89 -14.64
C ALA A 37 4.60 9.78 -14.20
N SER A 38 5.57 10.10 -15.05
CA SER A 38 6.99 10.11 -14.66
C SER A 38 7.30 11.21 -13.66
N ASP A 39 6.64 12.36 -13.80
CA ASP A 39 6.86 13.51 -12.92
C ASP A 39 6.30 13.25 -11.51
N ILE A 40 5.14 12.58 -11.41
CA ILE A 40 4.47 12.35 -10.12
C ILE A 40 4.95 11.09 -9.39
N MET A 41 5.50 10.09 -10.10
CA MET A 41 5.88 8.80 -9.49
C MET A 41 6.82 8.96 -8.27
N PRO A 42 7.90 9.77 -8.33
CA PRO A 42 8.82 9.92 -7.20
C PRO A 42 8.13 10.49 -5.96
N GLN A 43 7.10 11.32 -6.13
CA GLN A 43 6.36 11.92 -5.01
C GLN A 43 5.42 10.92 -4.34
N ILE A 44 4.81 10.03 -5.13
CA ILE A 44 3.98 8.94 -4.61
C ILE A 44 4.85 7.94 -3.84
N ASP A 45 5.97 7.53 -4.44
CA ASP A 45 6.88 6.56 -3.82
C ASP A 45 7.50 7.11 -2.53
N GLY A 46 7.93 8.37 -2.52
CA GLY A 46 8.48 9.03 -1.33
C GLY A 46 7.48 9.14 -0.17
N GLU A 47 6.20 9.42 -0.45
CA GLU A 47 5.16 9.43 0.58
C GLU A 47 4.89 8.02 1.14
N ILE A 48 4.84 7.01 0.27
CA ILE A 48 4.66 5.61 0.68
C ILE A 48 5.82 5.17 1.58
N GLU A 49 7.06 5.50 1.22
CA GLU A 49 8.25 5.19 2.00
C GLU A 49 8.24 5.92 3.36
N SER A 50 7.95 7.23 3.36
CA SER A 50 7.86 8.02 4.59
C SER A 50 6.86 7.45 5.60
N ARG A 51 5.73 6.92 5.12
CA ARG A 51 4.74 6.25 5.98
C ARG A 51 5.21 4.90 6.50
N GLN A 52 5.97 4.15 5.71
CA GLN A 52 6.55 2.88 6.16
C GLN A 52 7.57 3.11 7.27
N ASP A 53 8.39 4.15 7.15
CA ASP A 53 9.37 4.53 8.16
C ASP A 53 8.71 5.04 9.45
N ALA A 54 7.57 5.74 9.32
CA ALA A 54 6.79 6.22 10.45
C ALA A 54 5.91 5.14 11.11
N ALA A 55 5.69 3.99 10.45
CA ALA A 55 4.80 2.96 10.97
C ALA A 55 5.43 2.26 12.19
N PRO A 56 4.71 2.16 13.33
CA PRO A 56 5.20 1.41 14.47
C PRO A 56 5.33 -0.08 14.11
N PRO A 57 6.31 -0.80 14.70
CA PRO A 57 6.53 -2.20 14.38
C PRO A 57 5.24 -3.00 14.63
N LYS A 58 4.76 -3.68 13.57
CA LYS A 58 3.56 -4.52 13.66
C LYS A 58 3.81 -5.60 14.72
N LYS A 59 3.09 -5.53 15.83
CA LYS A 59 3.07 -6.60 16.84
C LYS A 59 2.66 -7.88 16.15
N THR A 60 3.56 -8.86 16.13
CA THR A 60 3.29 -10.19 15.58
C THR A 60 2.08 -10.79 16.31
N PRO A 61 1.04 -11.24 15.59
CA PRO A 61 -0.05 -11.95 16.23
C PRO A 61 0.50 -13.20 16.91
N ALA A 62 0.30 -13.32 18.22
CA ALA A 62 0.70 -14.50 18.98
C ALA A 62 0.08 -15.77 18.35
N PRO A 63 0.83 -16.87 18.22
CA PRO A 63 0.31 -18.10 17.65
C PRO A 63 -0.88 -18.59 18.47
N ARG A 64 -2.06 -18.66 17.84
CA ARG A 64 -3.25 -19.24 18.44
C ARG A 64 -2.96 -20.73 18.73
N LYS A 65 -2.73 -21.08 20.01
CA LYS A 65 -2.68 -22.47 20.45
C LYS A 65 -3.99 -23.14 20.08
N LYS A 66 -3.97 -24.04 19.08
CA LYS A 66 -5.09 -24.96 18.81
C LYS A 66 -5.23 -25.83 20.06
N LYS A 67 -6.34 -25.71 20.78
CA LYS A 67 -6.72 -26.71 21.79
C LYS A 67 -7.03 -27.99 21.01
N ALA A 68 -6.21 -29.02 21.19
CA ALA A 68 -6.56 -30.38 20.81
C ALA A 68 -7.79 -30.78 21.65
N VAL A 69 -8.91 -31.02 20.98
CA VAL A 69 -10.04 -31.72 21.61
C VAL A 69 -9.61 -33.18 21.70
N VAL A 70 -9.22 -33.61 22.90
CA VAL A 70 -9.19 -35.03 23.24
C VAL A 70 -10.65 -35.44 23.41
N VAL A 71 -11.19 -36.21 22.46
CA VAL A 71 -12.41 -36.98 22.72
C VAL A 71 -11.93 -38.34 23.20
N SER A 72 -12.12 -38.58 24.48
CA SER A 72 -11.98 -39.87 25.15
C SER A 72 -13.32 -40.20 25.80
N ASP A 73 -14.00 -41.22 25.28
CA ASP A 73 -14.85 -42.23 25.94
C ASP A 73 -15.50 -43.06 24.81
N ALA A 74 -15.44 -44.40 24.72
CA ALA A 74 -15.63 -45.48 25.70
C ALA A 74 -17.09 -45.61 26.20
N ALA A 75 -17.88 -46.41 25.49
CA ALA A 75 -18.89 -47.36 25.99
C ALA A 75 -19.44 -48.20 24.82
#